data_AF-A0A537J7F5-F1
#
_entry.id   AF-A0A537J7F5-F1
#
_cell.length_a   1.000
_cell.length_b   1.000
_cell.length_c   1.000
_cell.angle_alpha   90.00
_cell.angle_beta   90.00
_cell.angle_gamma   90.00
#
_symmetry.space_group_name_H-M   'P 1'
#
loop_
_entity.id
_entity.type
_entity.pdbx_description
1 polymer ?
#
loop_
_entity_poly.entity_id
_entity_poly.type
_entity_poly.pdbx_seq_one_letter_code
_entity_poly.pdbx_strand_id
1 'polypeptide(L)'
;MMQRSFATRLSRDSDRDSLLDAYADLYGRAERTLFARLCAGDPLAVTKRAFLPSFGLTARQFNALAATVKGKIASIKERRPGLIRNLERRIARARKVLAKIPRGTGKHHQKHRRLAILEQRLGALRADGAAGRVPLCFGSRKLFRRQFALAANGYASHDAWRREWRAARSNQFFVLGSKDETAGCQGCVATVEADGSLTLRLRLPNALAACGPHLMIPGLRFAYGHDAIVAAIGRNLSPERHDGEAISWRFVHDRKGWRVLATVSVSPGKRISLEGTGVVAVDLNEDHLAVTDLDRFGNPIASYRVSCATRGKTHNQAAAIIGAAVAQVVTYACLCQKPLVAERLDFEAKKTELEQPSPTRRSTRSFKRDAMMQGSRSIVSHPHTPP
;
A
#
# COMPACT_ATOMS: atom_id res chain seq x y z
N MET A 1 -12.71 14.43 2.91
CA MET A 1 -12.22 13.38 3.83
C MET A 1 -11.13 12.57 3.15
N MET A 2 -10.10 12.17 3.88
CA MET A 2 -8.99 11.35 3.37
C MET A 2 -9.03 9.97 4.05
N GLN A 3 -9.01 8.89 3.27
CA GLN A 3 -8.91 7.55 3.84
C GLN A 3 -7.51 7.31 4.40
N ARG A 4 -7.44 6.84 5.64
CA ARG A 4 -6.18 6.45 6.32
C ARG A 4 -6.30 5.05 6.86
N SER A 5 -5.20 4.30 6.75
CA SER A 5 -5.09 2.96 7.31
C SER A 5 -4.12 2.95 8.48
N PHE A 6 -4.60 2.50 9.64
CA PHE A 6 -3.84 2.28 10.86
C PHE A 6 -3.65 0.79 11.09
N ALA A 7 -2.59 0.38 11.79
CA ALA A 7 -2.29 -1.04 11.97
C ALA A 7 -1.93 -1.36 13.42
N THR A 8 -2.38 -2.53 13.88
CA THR A 8 -1.95 -3.15 15.13
C THR A 8 -1.66 -4.64 14.93
N ARG A 9 -1.02 -5.26 15.91
CA ARG A 9 -0.72 -6.70 15.92
C ARG A 9 -1.61 -7.41 16.92
N LEU A 10 -2.02 -8.62 16.59
CA LEU A 10 -2.73 -9.48 17.51
C LEU A 10 -1.73 -10.17 18.44
N SER A 11 -2.11 -10.35 19.71
CA SER A 11 -1.42 -11.23 20.66
C SER A 11 -1.38 -12.66 20.11
N ARG A 12 -0.42 -13.51 20.48
CA ARG A 12 -0.42 -14.91 19.99
C ARG A 12 -1.58 -15.67 20.63
N ASP A 13 -2.33 -16.39 19.80
CA ASP A 13 -3.45 -17.24 20.20
C ASP A 13 -3.60 -18.34 19.13
N SER A 14 -3.32 -19.58 19.49
CA SER A 14 -3.26 -20.70 18.52
C SER A 14 -4.59 -20.97 17.84
N ASP A 15 -5.69 -20.89 18.60
CA ASP A 15 -7.01 -21.32 18.14
C ASP A 15 -7.59 -20.24 17.23
N ARG A 16 -7.46 -18.98 17.66
CA ARG A 16 -7.82 -17.83 16.84
C ARG A 16 -6.97 -17.77 15.57
N ASP A 17 -5.65 -17.93 15.67
CA ASP A 17 -4.75 -17.83 14.52
C ASP A 17 -5.02 -18.94 13.50
N SER A 18 -5.37 -20.15 13.96
CA SER A 18 -5.79 -21.26 13.10
C SER A 18 -7.08 -20.95 12.32
N LEU A 19 -8.07 -20.34 12.98
CA LEU A 19 -9.31 -19.89 12.31
C LEU A 19 -9.03 -18.76 11.29
N LEU A 20 -8.15 -17.82 11.63
CA LEU A 20 -7.75 -16.75 10.71
C LEU A 20 -6.99 -17.28 9.50
N ASP A 21 -6.11 -18.27 9.69
CA ASP A 21 -5.41 -18.96 8.60
C ASP A 21 -6.39 -19.71 7.69
N ALA A 22 -7.37 -20.43 8.26
CA ALA A 22 -8.42 -21.10 7.51
C ALA A 22 -9.27 -20.11 6.68
N TYR A 23 -9.63 -18.96 7.27
CA TYR A 23 -10.36 -17.91 6.55
C TYR A 23 -9.49 -17.35 5.42
N ALA A 24 -8.23 -16.99 5.68
CA ALA A 24 -7.35 -16.44 4.66
C ALA A 24 -7.11 -17.40 3.49
N ASP A 25 -7.05 -18.71 3.76
CA ASP A 25 -6.92 -19.72 2.72
C ASP A 25 -8.19 -19.89 1.89
N LEU A 26 -9.36 -19.93 2.53
CA LEU A 26 -10.66 -19.92 1.84
C LEU A 26 -10.82 -18.67 0.97
N TYR A 27 -10.56 -17.48 1.55
CA TYR A 27 -10.62 -16.19 0.85
C TYR A 27 -9.64 -16.16 -0.32
N GLY A 28 -8.40 -16.61 -0.12
CA GLY A 28 -7.37 -16.66 -1.15
C GLY A 28 -7.73 -17.59 -2.31
N ARG A 29 -8.33 -18.77 -2.03
CA ARG A 29 -8.86 -19.66 -3.08
C ARG A 29 -9.99 -18.98 -3.85
N ALA A 30 -11.00 -18.46 -3.14
CA ALA A 30 -12.14 -17.78 -3.75
C ALA A 30 -11.69 -16.60 -4.62
N GLU A 31 -10.73 -15.80 -4.15
CA GLU A 31 -10.21 -14.64 -4.89
C GLU A 31 -9.63 -15.04 -6.25
N ARG A 32 -8.81 -16.10 -6.27
CA ARG A 32 -8.16 -16.58 -7.49
C ARG A 32 -9.17 -17.20 -8.45
N THR A 33 -10.12 -17.96 -7.94
CA THR A 33 -11.20 -18.54 -8.75
C THR A 33 -12.08 -17.44 -9.34
N LEU A 34 -12.45 -16.42 -8.56
CA LEU A 34 -13.25 -15.30 -9.04
C LEU A 34 -12.52 -14.51 -10.12
N PHE A 35 -11.24 -14.24 -9.92
CA PHE A 35 -10.42 -13.60 -10.95
C PHE A 35 -10.41 -14.39 -12.26
N ALA A 36 -10.19 -15.70 -12.21
CA ALA A 36 -10.20 -16.55 -13.41
C ALA A 36 -11.54 -16.51 -14.14
N ARG A 37 -12.66 -16.60 -13.40
CA ARG A 37 -14.04 -16.53 -13.92
C ARG A 37 -14.33 -15.19 -14.59
N LEU A 38 -13.97 -14.08 -13.94
CA LEU A 38 -14.13 -12.74 -14.51
C LEU A 38 -13.27 -12.53 -15.77
N CYS A 39 -12.07 -13.11 -15.82
CA CYS A 39 -11.24 -13.09 -17.03
C CYS A 39 -11.81 -13.96 -18.16
N ALA A 40 -12.59 -14.99 -17.85
CA ALA A 40 -13.30 -15.80 -18.83
C ALA A 40 -14.57 -15.12 -19.38
N GLY A 41 -14.99 -13.99 -18.80
CA GLY A 41 -16.18 -13.25 -19.21
C GLY A 41 -17.46 -13.62 -18.46
N ASP A 42 -17.36 -14.46 -17.41
CA ASP A 42 -18.52 -14.91 -16.66
C ASP A 42 -19.24 -13.73 -15.96
N PRO A 43 -20.58 -13.59 -16.09
CA PRO A 43 -21.32 -12.56 -15.38
C PRO A 43 -21.19 -12.69 -13.86
N LEU A 44 -21.08 -11.56 -13.17
CA LEU A 44 -20.89 -11.55 -11.72
C LEU A 44 -22.08 -12.17 -10.97
N ALA A 45 -23.30 -11.99 -11.47
CA ALA A 45 -24.51 -12.57 -10.87
C ALA A 45 -24.49 -14.11 -10.89
N VAL A 46 -24.11 -14.70 -12.02
CA VAL A 46 -23.96 -16.16 -12.18
C VAL A 46 -22.84 -16.66 -11.26
N THR A 47 -21.70 -15.97 -11.28
CA THR A 47 -20.55 -16.31 -10.43
C THR A 47 -20.91 -16.24 -8.95
N LYS A 48 -21.68 -15.23 -8.52
CA LYS A 48 -22.15 -15.09 -7.14
C LYS A 48 -22.99 -16.29 -6.70
N ARG A 49 -23.98 -16.69 -7.51
CA ARG A 49 -24.87 -17.82 -7.21
C ARG A 49 -24.09 -19.12 -7.00
N ALA A 50 -23.05 -19.36 -7.80
CA ALA A 50 -22.20 -20.54 -7.65
C ALA A 50 -21.23 -20.45 -6.46
N PHE A 51 -20.72 -19.26 -6.15
CA PHE A 51 -19.69 -19.06 -5.11
C PHE A 51 -20.22 -19.18 -3.68
N LEU A 52 -21.45 -18.70 -3.44
CA LEU A 52 -22.07 -18.73 -2.11
C LEU A 52 -22.08 -20.15 -1.51
N PRO A 53 -22.64 -21.18 -2.18
CA PRO A 53 -22.60 -22.55 -1.65
C PRO A 53 -21.22 -23.18 -1.75
N SER A 54 -20.48 -23.02 -2.87
CA SER A 54 -19.21 -23.74 -3.08
C SER A 54 -18.08 -23.31 -2.15
N PHE A 55 -18.06 -22.06 -1.71
CA PHE A 55 -17.10 -21.55 -0.73
C PHE A 55 -17.72 -21.29 0.65
N GLY A 56 -19.02 -21.55 0.83
CA GLY A 56 -19.75 -21.20 2.06
C GLY A 56 -19.59 -19.73 2.43
N LEU A 57 -19.66 -18.82 1.46
CA LEU A 57 -19.53 -17.38 1.68
C LEU A 57 -20.90 -16.73 1.89
N THR A 58 -20.95 -15.65 2.65
CA THR A 58 -22.13 -14.77 2.67
C THR A 58 -22.16 -13.85 1.45
N ALA A 59 -23.33 -13.30 1.12
CA ALA A 59 -23.47 -12.32 0.04
C ALA A 59 -22.56 -11.09 0.25
N ARG A 60 -22.41 -10.63 1.50
CA ARG A 60 -21.52 -9.51 1.84
C ARG A 60 -20.05 -9.86 1.62
N GLN A 61 -19.60 -11.03 2.05
CA GLN A 61 -18.23 -11.50 1.85
C GLN A 61 -17.90 -11.65 0.36
N PHE A 62 -18.82 -12.21 -0.44
CA PHE A 62 -18.65 -12.29 -1.89
C PHE A 62 -18.56 -10.89 -2.53
N ASN A 63 -19.42 -9.95 -2.14
CA ASN A 63 -19.39 -8.59 -2.67
C ASN A 63 -18.05 -7.89 -2.37
N ALA A 64 -17.51 -8.05 -1.15
CA ALA A 64 -16.20 -7.53 -0.75
C ALA A 64 -15.05 -8.16 -1.57
N LEU A 65 -15.10 -9.48 -1.77
CA LEU A 65 -14.17 -10.22 -2.63
C LEU A 65 -14.21 -9.69 -4.07
N ALA A 66 -15.41 -9.52 -4.63
CA ALA A 66 -15.62 -9.01 -5.97
C ALA A 66 -15.10 -7.59 -6.14
N ALA A 67 -15.35 -6.70 -5.17
CA ALA A 67 -14.79 -5.35 -5.16
C ALA A 67 -13.26 -5.38 -5.18
N THR A 68 -12.64 -6.26 -4.38
CA THR A 68 -11.18 -6.43 -4.34
C THR A 68 -10.61 -6.89 -5.68
N VAL A 69 -11.22 -7.91 -6.30
CA VAL A 69 -10.76 -8.45 -7.59
C VAL A 69 -10.95 -7.43 -8.72
N LYS A 70 -12.10 -6.76 -8.77
CA LYS A 70 -12.36 -5.68 -9.73
C LYS A 70 -11.36 -4.53 -9.59
N GLY A 71 -11.04 -4.12 -8.36
CA GLY A 71 -10.02 -3.10 -8.10
C GLY A 71 -8.63 -3.51 -8.59
N LYS A 72 -8.23 -4.77 -8.39
CA LYS A 72 -6.96 -5.31 -8.94
C LYS A 72 -6.95 -5.27 -10.47
N ILE A 73 -8.05 -5.65 -11.12
CA ILE A 73 -8.19 -5.62 -12.58
C ILE A 73 -8.11 -4.18 -13.10
N ALA A 74 -8.88 -3.26 -12.51
CA ALA A 74 -8.90 -1.84 -12.88
C ALA A 74 -7.51 -1.22 -12.75
N SER A 75 -6.83 -1.44 -11.63
CA SER A 75 -5.48 -0.93 -11.38
C SER A 75 -4.47 -1.39 -12.44
N ILE A 76 -4.55 -2.64 -12.90
CA ILE A 76 -3.68 -3.15 -13.97
C ILE A 76 -4.00 -2.47 -15.30
N LYS A 77 -5.28 -2.29 -15.64
CA LYS A 77 -5.72 -1.62 -16.86
C LYS A 77 -5.30 -0.15 -16.88
N GLU A 78 -5.54 0.59 -15.80
CA GLU A 78 -5.17 2.01 -15.66
C GLU A 78 -3.66 2.24 -15.72
N ARG A 79 -2.87 1.31 -15.17
CA ARG A 79 -1.41 1.42 -15.19
C ARG A 79 -0.79 1.11 -16.55
N ARG A 80 -1.48 0.35 -17.41
CA ARG A 80 -0.94 -0.16 -18.68
C ARG A 80 -0.46 0.96 -19.62
N PRO A 81 -1.22 2.03 -19.90
CA PRO A 81 -0.75 3.12 -20.76
C PRO A 81 0.56 3.76 -20.27
N GLY A 82 0.70 3.98 -18.97
CA GLY A 82 1.93 4.51 -18.38
C GLY A 82 3.13 3.56 -18.56
N LEU A 83 2.91 2.24 -18.43
CA LEU A 83 3.95 1.23 -18.67
C LEU A 83 4.36 1.17 -20.15
N ILE A 84 3.41 1.31 -21.07
CA ILE A 84 3.67 1.38 -22.52
C ILE A 84 4.56 2.59 -22.82
N ARG A 85 4.15 3.80 -22.40
CA ARG A 85 4.94 5.03 -22.57
C ARG A 85 6.33 4.93 -21.95
N ASN A 86 6.45 4.29 -20.78
CA ASN A 86 7.75 4.08 -20.15
C ASN A 86 8.65 3.14 -20.96
N LEU A 87 8.10 2.04 -21.51
CA LEU A 87 8.86 1.12 -22.35
C LEU A 87 9.28 1.75 -23.67
N GLU A 88 8.40 2.50 -24.33
CA GLU A 88 8.70 3.24 -25.57
C GLU A 88 9.88 4.20 -25.37
N ARG A 89 9.85 5.02 -24.30
CA ARG A 89 10.98 5.90 -23.94
C ARG A 89 12.29 5.12 -23.75
N ARG A 90 12.23 3.98 -23.06
CA ARG A 90 13.42 3.14 -22.79
C ARG A 90 13.96 2.47 -24.05
N ILE A 91 13.09 2.06 -24.96
CA ILE A 91 13.46 1.53 -26.28
C ILE A 91 14.12 2.61 -27.11
N ALA A 92 13.52 3.80 -27.21
CA ALA A 92 14.09 4.93 -27.95
C ALA A 92 15.50 5.29 -27.44
N ARG A 93 15.69 5.34 -26.11
CA ARG A 93 17.01 5.56 -25.52
C ARG A 93 17.97 4.40 -25.80
N ALA A 94 17.53 3.16 -25.66
CA ALA A 94 18.37 1.99 -25.94
C ALA A 94 18.86 1.97 -27.38
N ARG A 95 18.01 2.36 -28.35
CA ARG A 95 18.40 2.55 -29.77
C ARG A 95 19.47 3.62 -29.92
N LYS A 96 19.30 4.80 -29.31
CA LYS A 96 20.32 5.88 -29.32
C LYS A 96 21.67 5.43 -28.73
N VAL A 97 21.65 4.68 -27.63
CA VAL A 97 22.87 4.18 -27.00
C VAL A 97 23.54 3.11 -27.86
N LEU A 98 22.76 2.20 -28.44
CA LEU A 98 23.28 1.13 -29.30
C LEU A 98 23.96 1.69 -30.54
N ALA A 99 23.42 2.74 -31.15
CA ALA A 99 24.01 3.42 -32.32
C ALA A 99 25.41 4.00 -32.05
N LYS A 100 25.75 4.30 -30.80
CA LYS A 100 27.07 4.83 -30.40
C LYS A 100 28.09 3.74 -30.06
N ILE A 101 27.71 2.45 -30.12
CA ILE A 101 28.58 1.34 -29.75
C ILE A 101 29.04 0.64 -31.04
N PRO A 102 30.36 0.44 -31.24
CA PRO A 102 30.86 -0.27 -32.41
C PRO A 102 30.28 -1.68 -32.55
N ARG A 103 29.89 -2.04 -33.78
CA ARG A 103 29.39 -3.37 -34.13
C ARG A 103 30.48 -4.44 -33.91
N GLY A 104 30.07 -5.69 -33.73
CA GLY A 104 30.99 -6.81 -33.47
C GLY A 104 31.55 -6.90 -32.05
N THR A 105 31.35 -5.89 -31.20
CA THR A 105 31.77 -5.95 -29.78
C THR A 105 30.80 -6.74 -28.92
N GLY A 106 31.30 -7.46 -27.90
CA GLY A 106 30.43 -8.14 -26.92
C GLY A 106 29.43 -7.19 -26.23
N LYS A 107 29.83 -5.93 -26.02
CA LYS A 107 28.98 -4.87 -25.50
C LYS A 107 27.84 -4.52 -26.46
N HIS A 108 28.10 -4.46 -27.77
CA HIS A 108 27.06 -4.27 -28.80
C HIS A 108 26.06 -5.42 -28.76
N HIS A 109 26.53 -6.69 -28.76
CA HIS A 109 25.64 -7.85 -28.68
C HIS A 109 24.78 -7.85 -27.40
N GLN A 110 25.35 -7.51 -26.25
CA GLN A 110 24.61 -7.42 -24.98
C GLN A 110 23.51 -6.34 -25.04
N LYS A 111 23.82 -5.16 -25.57
CA LYS A 111 22.84 -4.05 -25.69
C LYS A 111 21.78 -4.33 -26.74
N HIS A 112 22.14 -4.96 -27.86
CA HIS A 112 21.20 -5.41 -28.88
C HIS A 112 20.20 -6.44 -28.31
N ARG A 113 20.70 -7.46 -27.59
CA ARG A 113 19.84 -8.44 -26.89
C ARG A 113 18.91 -7.76 -25.89
N ARG A 114 19.42 -6.76 -25.16
CA ARG A 114 18.60 -5.99 -24.21
C ARG A 114 17.49 -5.20 -24.91
N LEU A 115 17.77 -4.59 -26.06
CA LEU A 115 16.79 -3.88 -26.88
C LEU A 115 15.68 -4.84 -27.35
N ALA A 116 16.03 -5.99 -27.91
CA ALA A 116 15.07 -7.00 -28.34
C ALA A 116 14.14 -7.45 -27.20
N ILE A 117 14.67 -7.65 -25.99
CA ILE A 117 13.85 -7.98 -24.80
C ILE A 117 12.86 -6.85 -24.45
N LEU A 118 13.27 -5.59 -24.60
CA LEU A 118 12.37 -4.45 -24.33
C LEU A 118 11.26 -4.38 -25.38
N GLU A 119 11.60 -4.57 -26.65
CA GLU A 119 10.66 -4.57 -27.77
C GLU A 119 9.66 -5.73 -27.65
N GLN A 120 10.12 -6.94 -27.33
CA GLN A 120 9.25 -8.08 -27.07
C GLN A 120 8.29 -7.82 -25.91
N ARG A 121 8.75 -7.17 -24.83
CA ARG A 121 7.89 -6.81 -23.69
C ARG A 121 6.86 -5.76 -24.05
N LEU A 122 7.23 -4.78 -24.89
CA LEU A 122 6.29 -3.78 -25.39
C LEU A 122 5.22 -4.44 -26.27
N GLY A 123 5.64 -5.33 -27.18
CA GLY A 123 4.75 -6.12 -28.02
C GLY A 123 3.76 -6.94 -27.19
N ALA A 124 4.25 -7.70 -26.21
CA ALA A 124 3.40 -8.47 -25.31
C ALA A 124 2.40 -7.61 -24.53
N LEU A 125 2.84 -6.45 -24.02
CA LEU A 125 1.97 -5.55 -23.26
C LEU A 125 0.88 -4.91 -24.13
N ARG A 126 1.19 -4.61 -25.40
CA ARG A 126 0.21 -4.11 -26.39
C ARG A 126 -0.76 -5.21 -26.79
N ALA A 127 -0.28 -6.43 -27.03
CA ALA A 127 -1.12 -7.58 -27.35
C ALA A 127 -2.09 -7.91 -26.19
N ASP A 128 -1.61 -7.91 -24.95
CA ASP A 128 -2.46 -8.06 -23.75
C ASP A 128 -3.53 -6.95 -23.68
N GLY A 129 -3.16 -5.72 -24.06
CA GLY A 129 -4.07 -4.59 -24.15
C GLY A 129 -5.19 -4.81 -25.17
N ALA A 130 -4.81 -5.15 -26.40
CA ALA A 130 -5.73 -5.39 -27.51
C ALA A 130 -6.67 -6.57 -27.24
N ALA A 131 -6.16 -7.65 -26.66
CA ALA A 131 -6.94 -8.83 -26.29
C ALA A 131 -7.73 -8.67 -24.98
N GLY A 132 -7.68 -7.50 -24.32
CA GLY A 132 -8.34 -7.27 -23.03
C GLY A 132 -7.78 -8.10 -21.86
N ARG A 133 -6.66 -8.82 -22.05
CA ARG A 133 -6.06 -9.71 -21.06
C ARG A 133 -5.47 -8.94 -19.89
N VAL A 134 -5.58 -9.49 -18.69
CA VAL A 134 -5.10 -8.86 -17.46
C VAL A 134 -4.11 -9.81 -16.78
N PRO A 135 -2.79 -9.67 -17.02
CA PRO A 135 -1.81 -10.57 -16.42
C PRO A 135 -1.64 -10.25 -14.92
N LEU A 136 -2.23 -11.08 -14.06
CA LEU A 136 -2.11 -10.99 -12.60
C LEU A 136 -1.49 -12.26 -12.03
N CYS A 137 -0.50 -12.10 -11.15
CA CYS A 137 0.16 -13.21 -10.46
C CYS A 137 0.01 -13.04 -8.94
N PHE A 138 -0.88 -13.82 -8.34
CA PHE A 138 -1.09 -13.88 -6.89
C PHE A 138 0.16 -14.44 -6.18
N GLY A 139 0.56 -13.87 -5.04
CA GLY A 139 1.75 -14.31 -4.28
C GLY A 139 3.09 -13.73 -4.75
N SER A 140 3.12 -13.10 -5.93
CA SER A 140 4.27 -12.47 -6.60
C SER A 140 4.96 -13.32 -7.67
N ARG A 141 5.21 -12.69 -8.82
CA ARG A 141 5.99 -13.28 -9.92
C ARG A 141 7.43 -13.64 -9.51
N LYS A 142 8.01 -12.93 -8.52
CA LYS A 142 9.35 -13.23 -8.01
C LYS A 142 9.35 -14.59 -7.30
N LEU A 143 8.42 -14.80 -6.36
CA LEU A 143 8.31 -16.05 -5.63
C LEU A 143 7.94 -17.22 -6.55
N PHE A 144 7.03 -17.01 -7.52
CA PHE A 144 6.72 -18.03 -8.52
C PHE A 144 7.98 -18.53 -9.26
N ARG A 145 8.84 -17.61 -9.71
CA ARG A 145 10.03 -17.98 -10.49
C ARG A 145 11.10 -18.72 -9.71
N ARG A 146 11.07 -18.68 -8.38
CA ARG A 146 12.08 -19.39 -7.56
C ARG A 146 12.00 -20.91 -7.72
N GLN A 147 10.85 -21.44 -8.15
CA GLN A 147 10.68 -22.88 -8.39
C GLN A 147 11.67 -23.45 -9.41
N PHE A 148 12.14 -22.63 -10.37
CA PHE A 148 13.03 -23.08 -11.43
C PHE A 148 14.50 -23.19 -11.01
N ALA A 149 14.86 -22.74 -9.79
CA ALA A 149 16.21 -22.83 -9.27
C ALA A 149 16.17 -22.95 -7.73
N LEU A 150 15.72 -24.10 -7.22
CA LEU A 150 15.42 -24.31 -5.80
C LEU A 150 16.62 -24.06 -4.88
N ALA A 151 17.75 -24.73 -5.14
CA ALA A 151 18.96 -24.61 -4.33
C ALA A 151 19.49 -23.17 -4.28
N ALA A 152 19.57 -22.50 -5.43
CA ALA A 152 20.00 -21.09 -5.53
C ALA A 152 19.04 -20.11 -4.81
N ASN A 153 17.80 -20.52 -4.54
CA ASN A 153 16.82 -19.73 -3.80
C ASN A 153 16.63 -20.20 -2.34
N GLY A 154 17.44 -21.14 -1.87
CA GLY A 154 17.42 -21.62 -0.48
C GLY A 154 16.29 -22.60 -0.16
N TYR A 155 15.74 -23.31 -1.14
CA TYR A 155 14.74 -24.36 -0.90
C TYR A 155 15.37 -25.74 -0.94
N ALA A 156 15.14 -26.52 0.12
CA ALA A 156 15.52 -27.93 0.19
C ALA A 156 14.71 -28.80 -0.80
N SER A 157 13.46 -28.42 -1.08
CA SER A 157 12.59 -29.17 -1.99
C SER A 157 11.54 -28.29 -2.67
N HIS A 158 10.94 -28.83 -3.72
CA HIS A 158 9.82 -28.16 -4.39
C HIS A 158 8.61 -27.98 -3.46
N ASP A 159 8.40 -28.90 -2.52
CA ASP A 159 7.32 -28.76 -1.53
C ASP A 159 7.56 -27.65 -0.51
N ALA A 160 8.81 -27.41 -0.13
CA ALA A 160 9.17 -26.25 0.70
C ALA A 160 8.81 -24.94 -0.01
N TRP A 161 9.14 -24.81 -1.30
CA TRP A 161 8.71 -23.67 -2.12
C TRP A 161 7.18 -23.60 -2.24
N ARG A 162 6.51 -24.73 -2.49
CA ARG A 162 5.06 -24.81 -2.67
C ARG A 162 4.31 -24.34 -1.42
N ARG A 163 4.81 -24.65 -0.22
CA ARG A 163 4.27 -24.15 1.06
C ARG A 163 4.36 -22.63 1.14
N GLU A 164 5.54 -22.05 0.89
CA GLU A 164 5.71 -20.58 0.88
C GLU A 164 4.82 -19.93 -0.21
N TRP A 165 4.72 -20.55 -1.38
CA TRP A 165 3.89 -20.08 -2.48
C TRP A 165 2.40 -20.12 -2.18
N ARG A 166 1.92 -21.12 -1.45
CA ARG A 166 0.54 -21.19 -0.98
C ARG A 166 0.29 -20.14 0.10
N ALA A 167 1.16 -20.06 1.11
CA ALA A 167 1.07 -19.06 2.17
C ALA A 167 1.00 -17.65 1.60
N ALA A 168 1.89 -17.27 0.69
CA ALA A 168 1.90 -15.93 0.07
C ALA A 168 0.64 -15.57 -0.73
N ARG A 169 -0.18 -16.56 -1.14
CA ARG A 169 -1.43 -16.35 -1.88
C ARG A 169 -2.68 -16.36 -1.00
N SER A 170 -2.51 -16.71 0.27
CA SER A 170 -3.56 -16.97 1.25
C SER A 170 -3.21 -16.34 2.61
N ASN A 171 -2.41 -15.26 2.62
CA ASN A 171 -1.95 -14.62 3.87
C ASN A 171 -2.77 -13.40 4.28
N GLN A 172 -3.90 -13.13 3.63
CA GLN A 172 -4.72 -11.98 3.98
C GLN A 172 -6.16 -12.17 3.54
N PHE A 173 -7.07 -11.48 4.22
CA PHE A 173 -8.43 -11.28 3.79
C PHE A 173 -8.89 -9.87 4.14
N PHE A 174 -9.93 -9.41 3.45
CA PHE A 174 -10.44 -8.05 3.57
C PHE A 174 -11.93 -8.06 3.89
N VAL A 175 -12.30 -7.30 4.92
CA VAL A 175 -13.67 -7.10 5.36
C VAL A 175 -14.03 -5.66 5.05
N LEU A 176 -14.82 -5.48 3.99
CA LEU A 176 -15.21 -4.18 3.48
C LEU A 176 -16.29 -3.57 4.38
N GLY A 177 -16.05 -2.36 4.87
CA GLY A 177 -17.05 -1.52 5.54
C GLY A 177 -17.91 -0.73 4.57
N SER A 178 -19.06 -0.26 5.04
CA SER A 178 -19.93 0.71 4.34
C SER A 178 -20.47 1.71 5.34
N LYS A 179 -20.81 2.92 4.86
CA LYS A 179 -21.47 3.93 5.70
C LYS A 179 -22.88 3.49 6.10
N ASP A 180 -23.55 2.76 5.20
CA ASP A 180 -24.92 2.27 5.39
C ASP A 180 -25.00 0.99 6.25
N GLU A 181 -23.87 0.56 6.84
CA GLU A 181 -23.79 -0.66 7.64
C GLU A 181 -23.70 -0.38 9.12
N THR A 182 -24.31 -1.27 9.92
CA THR A 182 -24.18 -1.27 11.38
C THR A 182 -22.72 -1.17 11.80
N ALA A 183 -22.41 -0.21 12.68
CA ALA A 183 -21.06 0.05 13.17
C ALA A 183 -20.01 0.31 12.06
N GLY A 184 -20.44 0.67 10.83
CA GLY A 184 -19.57 0.93 9.68
C GLY A 184 -19.00 -0.32 9.00
N CYS A 185 -19.29 -1.53 9.52
CA CYS A 185 -18.88 -2.81 8.94
C CYS A 185 -19.64 -4.00 9.52
N GLN A 186 -20.63 -4.51 8.80
CA GLN A 186 -21.42 -5.66 9.29
C GLN A 186 -20.58 -6.93 9.43
N GLY A 187 -19.56 -7.10 8.59
CA GLY A 187 -18.69 -8.28 8.58
C GLY A 187 -17.64 -8.29 9.69
N CYS A 188 -17.38 -7.16 10.34
CA CYS A 188 -16.43 -7.04 11.44
C CYS A 188 -16.80 -5.82 12.28
N VAL A 189 -17.70 -6.02 13.23
CA VAL A 189 -18.18 -4.96 14.12
C VAL A 189 -17.13 -4.72 15.20
N ALA A 190 -16.78 -3.46 15.43
CA ALA A 190 -15.86 -3.07 16.49
C ALA A 190 -16.61 -2.37 17.63
N THR A 191 -16.27 -2.72 18.86
CA THR A 191 -16.76 -2.07 20.08
C THR A 191 -15.59 -1.51 20.88
N VAL A 192 -15.84 -0.42 21.62
CA VAL A 192 -14.86 0.18 22.52
C VAL A 192 -15.16 -0.33 23.93
N GLU A 193 -14.17 -0.94 24.56
CA GLU A 193 -14.26 -1.43 25.95
C GLU A 193 -14.05 -0.29 26.95
N ALA A 194 -14.37 -0.52 28.23
CA ALA A 194 -14.24 0.49 29.29
C ALA A 194 -12.80 0.99 29.48
N ASP A 195 -11.80 0.15 29.20
CA ASP A 195 -10.38 0.52 29.24
C ASP A 195 -9.92 1.29 27.98
N GLY A 196 -10.81 1.49 27.01
CA GLY A 196 -10.54 2.13 25.72
C GLY A 196 -9.89 1.19 24.69
N SER A 197 -9.70 -0.10 24.99
CA SER A 197 -9.31 -1.09 23.99
C SER A 197 -10.49 -1.41 23.04
N LEU A 198 -10.18 -2.01 21.90
CA LEU A 198 -11.19 -2.42 20.92
C LEU A 198 -11.39 -3.93 20.94
N THR A 199 -12.65 -4.35 20.87
CA THR A 199 -13.02 -5.74 20.59
C THR A 199 -13.62 -5.83 19.20
N LEU A 200 -13.07 -6.72 18.37
CA LEU A 200 -13.61 -7.02 17.04
C LEU A 200 -14.46 -8.28 17.08
N ARG A 201 -15.69 -8.18 16.58
CA ARG A 201 -16.57 -9.31 16.29
C ARG A 201 -16.55 -9.59 14.79
N LEU A 202 -15.68 -10.50 14.38
CA LEU A 202 -15.49 -10.89 12.98
C LEU A 202 -16.51 -11.94 12.55
N ARG A 203 -17.26 -11.70 11.48
CA ARG A 203 -18.14 -12.70 10.85
C ARG A 203 -17.33 -13.71 10.05
N LEU A 204 -17.39 -14.97 10.46
CA LEU A 204 -16.78 -16.08 9.74
C LEU A 204 -17.61 -16.45 8.49
N PRO A 205 -16.96 -16.94 7.42
CA PRO A 205 -17.65 -17.67 6.35
C PRO A 205 -18.48 -18.80 6.93
N ASN A 206 -19.62 -19.11 6.31
CA ASN A 206 -20.47 -20.22 6.73
C ASN A 206 -19.71 -21.56 6.72
N ALA A 207 -18.76 -21.73 5.80
CA ALA A 207 -17.88 -22.92 5.76
C ALA A 207 -16.96 -23.07 6.99
N LEU A 208 -16.77 -22.02 7.78
CA LEU A 208 -15.90 -22.00 8.96
C LEU A 208 -16.68 -21.70 10.25
N ALA A 209 -18.01 -21.65 10.19
CA ALA A 209 -18.87 -21.23 11.29
C ALA A 209 -19.34 -22.39 12.19
N ALA A 210 -18.59 -23.50 12.26
CA ALA A 210 -18.99 -24.71 12.99
C ALA A 210 -19.19 -24.46 14.49
N CYS A 211 -18.28 -23.70 15.11
CA CYS A 211 -18.36 -23.31 16.53
C CYS A 211 -19.12 -21.99 16.74
N GLY A 212 -19.81 -21.50 15.71
CA GLY A 212 -20.55 -20.25 15.73
C GLY A 212 -20.15 -19.31 14.59
N PRO A 213 -21.01 -18.35 14.27
CA PRO A 213 -20.82 -17.46 13.13
C PRO A 213 -19.75 -16.38 13.33
N HIS A 214 -19.31 -16.13 14.55
CA HIS A 214 -18.47 -15.00 14.88
C HIS A 214 -17.24 -15.40 15.68
N LEU A 215 -16.13 -14.72 15.42
CA LEU A 215 -14.90 -14.78 16.18
C LEU A 215 -14.72 -13.46 16.93
N MET A 216 -14.54 -13.54 18.25
CA MET A 216 -14.26 -12.39 19.10
C MET A 216 -12.74 -12.19 19.22
N ILE A 217 -12.28 -10.95 19.03
CA ILE A 217 -10.87 -10.58 19.15
C ILE A 217 -10.78 -9.36 20.06
N PRO A 218 -10.61 -9.55 21.38
CA PRO A 218 -10.54 -8.46 22.34
C PRO A 218 -9.14 -7.85 22.45
N GLY A 219 -9.05 -6.69 23.12
CA GLY A 219 -7.77 -6.11 23.57
C GLY A 219 -6.94 -5.43 22.48
N LEU A 220 -7.55 -4.99 21.37
CA LEU A 220 -6.82 -4.28 20.32
C LEU A 220 -6.55 -2.83 20.73
N ARG A 221 -5.29 -2.42 20.62
CA ARG A 221 -4.88 -1.00 20.72
C ARG A 221 -4.01 -0.64 19.53
N PHE A 222 -4.28 0.52 18.93
CA PHE A 222 -3.51 1.02 17.79
C PHE A 222 -2.49 2.05 18.29
N ALA A 223 -1.20 1.82 18.07
CA ALA A 223 -0.17 2.79 18.49
C ALA A 223 -0.34 4.17 17.82
N TYR A 224 -0.94 4.20 16.63
CA TYR A 224 -1.21 5.42 15.89
C TYR A 224 -2.64 5.39 15.34
N GLY A 225 -3.36 6.49 15.51
CA GLY A 225 -4.73 6.65 14.98
C GLY A 225 -5.80 5.88 15.73
N HIS A 226 -5.53 5.45 16.98
CA HIS A 226 -6.53 4.83 17.84
C HIS A 226 -7.76 5.73 18.01
N ASP A 227 -7.53 7.00 18.35
CA ASP A 227 -8.61 7.98 18.56
C ASP A 227 -9.43 8.21 17.30
N ALA A 228 -8.81 8.17 16.12
CA ALA A 228 -9.52 8.29 14.86
C ALA A 228 -10.45 7.09 14.61
N ILE A 229 -10.02 5.88 14.99
CA ILE A 229 -10.85 4.66 14.90
C ILE A 229 -11.98 4.72 15.94
N VAL A 230 -11.66 5.06 17.19
CA VAL A 230 -12.64 5.21 18.28
C VAL A 230 -13.69 6.25 17.91
N ALA A 231 -13.29 7.40 17.37
CA ALA A 231 -14.20 8.44 16.91
C ALA A 231 -15.09 7.97 15.75
N ALA A 232 -14.55 7.17 14.81
CA ALA A 232 -15.34 6.58 13.74
C ALA A 232 -16.35 5.55 14.29
N ILE A 233 -15.96 4.73 15.27
CA ILE A 233 -16.87 3.80 15.95
C ILE A 233 -17.96 4.58 16.69
N GLY A 234 -17.60 5.63 17.44
CA GLY A 234 -18.53 6.49 18.16
C GLY A 234 -19.56 7.15 17.24
N ARG A 235 -19.13 7.68 16.09
CA ARG A 235 -20.05 8.19 15.05
C ARG A 235 -21.05 7.14 14.58
N ASN A 236 -20.63 5.89 14.43
CA ASN A 236 -21.51 4.81 13.99
C ASN A 236 -22.47 4.29 15.06
N LEU A 237 -22.23 4.62 16.34
CA LEU A 237 -23.10 4.31 17.47
C LEU A 237 -24.06 5.47 17.80
N SER A 238 -23.85 6.65 17.21
CA SER A 238 -24.76 7.79 17.30
C SER A 238 -26.16 7.42 16.80
N PRO A 239 -27.24 7.88 17.48
CA PRO A 239 -28.61 7.75 16.97
C PRO A 239 -28.81 8.43 15.61
N GLU A 240 -28.01 9.45 15.30
CA GLU A 240 -28.04 10.21 14.06
C GLU A 240 -27.30 9.47 12.94
N ARG A 241 -28.02 8.59 12.24
CA ARG A 241 -27.48 7.73 11.17
C ARG A 241 -26.89 8.46 9.96
N HIS A 242 -27.08 9.78 9.84
CA HIS A 242 -26.61 10.55 8.68
C HIS A 242 -25.08 10.74 8.65
N ASP A 243 -24.38 10.53 9.77
CA ASP A 243 -22.92 10.68 9.89
C ASP A 243 -22.14 9.36 9.93
N GLY A 244 -22.78 8.26 9.53
CA GLY A 244 -22.18 6.94 9.45
C GLY A 244 -20.88 6.92 8.61
N GLU A 245 -19.86 6.26 9.14
CA GLU A 245 -18.54 6.15 8.55
C GLU A 245 -18.15 4.69 8.28
N ALA A 246 -17.75 4.41 7.05
CA ALA A 246 -17.26 3.10 6.67
C ALA A 246 -15.93 2.79 7.36
N ILE A 247 -15.87 1.68 8.09
CA ILE A 247 -14.64 1.17 8.70
C ILE A 247 -14.29 -0.14 7.99
N SER A 248 -13.19 -0.18 7.25
CA SER A 248 -12.77 -1.42 6.58
C SER A 248 -11.60 -2.09 7.27
N TRP A 249 -11.68 -3.40 7.46
CA TRP A 249 -10.68 -4.18 8.17
C TRP A 249 -9.90 -5.07 7.22
N ARG A 250 -8.58 -5.09 7.35
CA ARG A 250 -7.72 -6.05 6.63
C ARG A 250 -6.90 -6.84 7.62
N PHE A 251 -7.02 -8.15 7.54
CA PHE A 251 -6.20 -9.09 8.30
C PHE A 251 -5.06 -9.54 7.40
N VAL A 252 -3.83 -9.47 7.90
CA VAL A 252 -2.63 -9.89 7.17
C VAL A 252 -1.77 -10.75 8.08
N HIS A 253 -1.40 -11.93 7.60
CA HIS A 253 -0.44 -12.80 8.24
C HIS A 253 0.96 -12.51 7.67
N ASP A 254 1.89 -12.18 8.56
CA ASP A 254 3.31 -12.01 8.24
C ASP A 254 4.18 -12.88 9.16
N ARG A 255 5.52 -12.79 9.02
CA ARG A 255 6.46 -13.62 9.80
C ARG A 255 6.36 -13.44 11.32
N LYS A 256 5.74 -12.37 11.80
CA LYS A 256 5.57 -12.07 13.23
C LYS A 256 4.17 -12.40 13.73
N GLY A 257 3.32 -13.01 12.90
CA GLY A 257 1.93 -13.34 13.22
C GLY A 257 0.92 -12.39 12.58
N TRP A 258 -0.31 -12.44 13.06
CA TRP A 258 -1.42 -11.66 12.53
C TRP A 258 -1.33 -10.18 12.87
N ARG A 259 -1.61 -9.34 11.87
CA ARG A 259 -1.83 -7.91 12.04
C ARG A 259 -3.16 -7.50 11.43
N VAL A 260 -3.79 -6.52 12.06
CA VAL A 260 -5.06 -5.95 11.62
C VAL A 260 -4.83 -4.52 11.18
N LEU A 261 -5.38 -4.15 10.03
CA LEU A 261 -5.41 -2.78 9.55
C LEU A 261 -6.85 -2.27 9.56
N ALA A 262 -7.08 -1.14 10.20
CA ALA A 262 -8.32 -0.39 10.15
C ALA A 262 -8.18 0.73 9.13
N THR A 263 -9.08 0.81 8.15
CA THR A 263 -9.17 1.95 7.22
C THR A 263 -10.41 2.77 7.54
N VAL A 264 -10.20 4.04 7.90
CA VAL A 264 -11.24 5.01 8.25
C VAL A 264 -11.06 6.30 7.44
N SER A 265 -12.11 7.10 7.35
CA SER A 265 -12.12 8.41 6.72
C SER A 265 -11.77 9.49 7.76
N VAL A 266 -10.56 10.01 7.68
CA VAL A 266 -10.12 11.08 8.56
C VAL A 266 -10.40 12.42 7.89
N SER A 267 -11.10 13.31 8.58
CA SER A 267 -11.24 14.70 8.15
C SER A 267 -9.85 15.36 8.10
N PRO A 268 -9.55 16.15 7.06
CA PRO A 268 -8.32 16.94 7.05
C PRO A 268 -8.26 17.76 8.34
N GLY A 269 -7.08 17.80 9.00
CA GLY A 269 -6.89 18.65 10.17
C GLY A 269 -7.23 20.11 9.83
N LYS A 270 -7.67 20.88 10.84
CA LYS A 270 -7.92 22.31 10.67
C LYS A 270 -6.65 22.96 10.12
N ARG A 271 -6.79 23.79 9.08
CA ARG A 271 -5.66 24.58 8.58
C ARG A 271 -5.24 25.55 9.70
N ILE A 272 -4.04 25.35 10.22
CA ILE A 272 -3.44 26.24 11.23
C ILE A 272 -2.54 27.33 10.61
N SER A 273 -2.21 27.21 9.32
CA SER A 273 -1.37 28.19 8.63
C SER A 273 -2.14 29.48 8.38
N LEU A 274 -1.51 30.62 8.67
CA LEU A 274 -2.07 31.95 8.49
C LEU A 274 -1.65 32.55 7.15
N GLU A 275 -2.59 33.18 6.47
CA GLU A 275 -2.31 33.92 5.24
C GLU A 275 -1.48 35.18 5.54
N GLY A 276 -0.59 35.57 4.62
CA GLY A 276 0.23 36.78 4.78
C GLY A 276 1.40 36.67 5.77
N THR A 277 1.71 35.47 6.28
CA THR A 277 2.88 35.23 7.16
C THR A 277 4.15 34.79 6.40
N GLY A 278 4.02 34.46 5.12
CA GLY A 278 5.09 33.89 4.30
C GLY A 278 5.00 32.37 4.19
N VAL A 279 6.10 31.69 3.89
CA VAL A 279 6.12 30.23 3.65
C VAL A 279 7.38 29.58 4.21
N VAL A 280 7.29 28.29 4.56
CA VAL A 280 8.49 27.46 4.80
C VAL A 280 8.75 26.64 3.54
N ALA A 281 9.78 27.02 2.79
CA ALA A 281 10.21 26.34 1.58
C ALA A 281 11.17 25.19 1.92
N VAL A 282 10.92 24.02 1.33
CA VAL A 282 11.71 22.80 1.55
C VAL A 282 12.23 22.28 0.22
N ASP A 283 13.54 22.20 0.10
CA ASP A 283 14.24 21.52 -0.99
C ASP A 283 14.79 20.16 -0.54
N LEU A 284 14.62 19.15 -1.38
CA LEU A 284 14.94 17.76 -1.06
C LEU A 284 16.33 17.41 -1.63
N ASN A 285 17.31 17.16 -0.77
CA ASN A 285 18.66 16.75 -1.16
C ASN A 285 18.91 15.26 -0.86
N GLU A 286 20.10 14.73 -1.20
CA GLU A 286 20.41 13.30 -1.03
C GLU A 286 20.51 12.89 0.45
N ASP A 287 20.97 13.81 1.29
CA ASP A 287 21.39 13.58 2.66
C ASP A 287 20.78 14.58 3.65
N HIS A 288 20.04 15.59 3.17
CA HIS A 288 19.38 16.57 4.01
C HIS A 288 18.11 17.15 3.35
N LEU A 289 17.26 17.76 4.17
CA LEU A 289 16.24 18.72 3.75
C LEU A 289 16.84 20.12 3.91
N ALA A 290 16.88 20.91 2.84
CA ALA A 290 17.22 22.32 2.92
C ALA A 290 15.94 23.10 3.16
N VAL A 291 15.85 23.79 4.29
CA VAL A 291 14.64 24.49 4.73
C VAL A 291 14.94 25.96 4.82
N THR A 292 14.09 26.77 4.18
CA THR A 292 14.15 28.22 4.24
C THR A 292 12.80 28.77 4.64
N ASP A 293 12.79 29.52 5.74
CA ASP A 293 11.66 30.31 6.17
C ASP A 293 11.66 31.65 5.44
N LEU A 294 10.58 31.96 4.75
CA LEU A 294 10.37 33.18 3.98
C LEU A 294 9.29 34.04 4.66
N ASP A 295 9.48 35.35 4.65
CA ASP A 295 8.45 36.32 5.02
C ASP A 295 7.36 36.43 3.93
N ARG A 296 6.39 37.33 4.14
CA ARG A 296 5.29 37.59 3.19
C ARG A 296 5.72 38.17 1.85
N PHE A 297 6.93 38.72 1.76
CA PHE A 297 7.50 39.33 0.56
C PHE A 297 8.46 38.39 -0.17
N GLY A 298 8.74 37.21 0.40
CA GLY A 298 9.68 36.24 -0.16
C GLY A 298 11.13 36.47 0.30
N ASN A 299 11.36 37.31 1.30
CA ASN A 299 12.70 37.50 1.88
C ASN A 299 12.99 36.37 2.87
N PRO A 300 14.22 35.82 2.88
CA PRO A 300 14.62 34.79 3.83
C PRO A 300 14.73 35.36 5.25
N ILE A 301 14.02 34.74 6.19
CA ILE A 301 14.13 35.00 7.62
C ILE A 301 15.20 34.08 8.23
N ALA A 302 15.14 32.79 7.89
CA ALA A 302 16.06 31.78 8.39
C ALA A 302 16.25 30.65 7.38
N SER A 303 17.44 30.06 7.34
CA SER A 303 17.73 28.86 6.56
C SER A 303 18.49 27.86 7.40
N TYR A 304 18.09 26.60 7.35
CA TYR A 304 18.75 25.52 8.05
C TYR A 304 18.67 24.21 7.29
N ARG A 305 19.51 23.25 7.67
CA ARG A 305 19.56 21.92 7.07
C ARG A 305 19.13 20.89 8.08
N VAL A 306 18.18 20.04 7.71
CA VAL A 306 17.76 18.88 8.51
C VAL A 306 18.40 17.64 7.93
N SER A 307 19.39 17.08 8.62
CA SER A 307 20.09 15.88 8.16
C SER A 307 19.15 14.69 8.10
N CYS A 308 19.25 13.91 7.03
CA CYS A 308 18.45 12.71 6.82
C CYS A 308 19.18 11.69 5.93
N ALA A 309 20.49 11.57 6.11
CA ALA A 309 21.34 10.67 5.34
C ALA A 309 20.91 9.19 5.49
N THR A 310 20.50 8.58 4.37
CA THR A 310 20.03 7.18 4.33
C THR A 310 21.03 6.18 3.76
N ARG A 311 22.25 6.63 3.41
CA ARG A 311 23.24 5.76 2.78
C ARG A 311 23.67 4.64 3.74
N GLY A 312 23.68 3.40 3.25
CA GLY A 312 24.02 2.22 4.05
C GLY A 312 22.94 1.80 5.06
N LYS A 313 21.80 2.50 5.12
CA LYS A 313 20.71 2.17 6.05
C LYS A 313 19.74 1.16 5.41
N THR A 314 19.14 0.32 6.26
CA THR A 314 18.03 -0.53 5.83
C THR A 314 16.81 0.32 5.49
N HIS A 315 15.84 -0.23 4.74
CA HIS A 315 14.61 0.49 4.40
C HIS A 315 13.87 1.05 5.63
N ASN A 316 13.80 0.28 6.73
CA ASN A 316 13.12 0.73 7.94
C ASN A 316 13.87 1.85 8.66
N GLN A 317 15.21 1.76 8.72
CA GLN A 317 16.04 2.83 9.28
C GLN A 317 15.96 4.10 8.43
N ALA A 318 16.03 3.97 7.11
CA ALA A 318 15.87 5.08 6.19
C ALA A 318 14.51 5.77 6.39
N ALA A 319 13.42 5.00 6.46
CA ALA A 319 12.10 5.53 6.76
C ALA A 319 12.04 6.24 8.12
N ALA A 320 12.67 5.71 9.17
CA ALA A 320 12.68 6.37 10.48
C ALA A 320 13.45 7.70 10.45
N ILE A 321 14.63 7.74 9.81
CA ILE A 321 15.47 8.93 9.68
C ILE A 321 14.73 10.04 8.92
N ILE A 322 14.14 9.69 7.78
CA ILE A 322 13.34 10.61 6.98
C ILE A 322 12.15 11.11 7.80
N GLY A 323 11.53 10.24 8.60
CA GLY A 323 10.34 10.56 9.37
C GLY A 323 10.64 11.58 10.45
N ALA A 324 11.76 11.40 11.15
CA ALA A 324 12.24 12.36 12.13
C ALA A 324 12.55 13.73 11.48
N ALA A 325 13.24 13.72 10.34
CA ALA A 325 13.57 14.96 9.63
C ALA A 325 12.32 15.72 9.17
N VAL A 326 11.35 15.02 8.59
CA VAL A 326 10.05 15.59 8.20
C VAL A 326 9.29 16.11 9.41
N ALA A 327 9.25 15.36 10.51
CA ALA A 327 8.55 15.79 11.73
C ALA A 327 9.14 17.08 12.31
N GLN A 328 10.46 17.23 12.26
CA GLN A 328 11.13 18.47 12.67
C GLN A 328 10.68 19.67 11.82
N VAL A 329 10.66 19.52 10.49
CA VAL A 329 10.23 20.60 9.57
C VAL A 329 8.75 20.94 9.76
N VAL A 330 7.90 19.93 9.93
CA VAL A 330 6.47 20.14 10.21
C VAL A 330 6.28 20.86 11.54
N THR A 331 7.01 20.48 12.58
CA THR A 331 6.94 21.14 13.90
C THR A 331 7.33 22.61 13.79
N TYR A 332 8.41 22.92 13.07
CA TYR A 332 8.81 24.30 12.81
C TYR A 332 7.70 25.08 12.06
N ALA A 333 7.16 24.52 10.98
CA ALA A 333 6.09 25.18 10.22
C ALA A 333 4.82 25.41 11.04
N CYS A 334 4.48 24.48 11.95
CA CYS A 334 3.38 24.66 12.90
C CYS A 334 3.64 25.81 13.87
N LEU A 335 4.85 25.90 14.43
CA LEU A 335 5.25 26.98 15.35
C LEU A 335 5.18 28.35 14.66
N CYS A 336 5.66 28.45 13.43
CA CYS A 336 5.60 29.68 12.64
C CYS A 336 4.22 29.95 12.04
N GLN A 337 3.28 28.99 12.13
CA GLN A 337 1.97 29.01 11.47
C GLN A 337 2.05 29.32 9.97
N LYS A 338 3.07 28.80 9.28
CA LYS A 338 3.31 29.01 7.86
C LYS A 338 2.99 27.77 7.04
N PRO A 339 2.47 27.91 5.81
CA PRO A 339 2.34 26.79 4.88
C PRO A 339 3.72 26.26 4.47
N LEU A 340 3.79 24.96 4.21
CA LEU A 340 4.96 24.29 3.65
C LEU A 340 4.87 24.24 2.13
N VAL A 341 5.95 24.64 1.45
CA VAL A 341 6.09 24.54 0.00
C VAL A 341 7.28 23.65 -0.31
N ALA A 342 7.12 22.71 -1.24
CA ALA A 342 8.21 21.82 -1.67
C ALA A 342 8.16 21.60 -3.19
N GLU A 343 9.30 21.22 -3.77
CA GLU A 343 9.38 20.92 -5.20
C GLU A 343 8.38 19.83 -5.63
N ARG A 344 7.59 20.10 -6.67
CA ARG A 344 6.74 19.09 -7.30
C ARG A 344 7.61 18.18 -8.17
N LEU A 345 8.20 17.17 -7.54
CA LEU A 345 9.02 16.19 -8.23
C LEU A 345 8.19 15.27 -9.14
N ASP A 346 8.40 15.37 -10.45
CA ASP A 346 7.99 14.31 -11.37
C ASP A 346 9.02 13.17 -11.37
N PHE A 347 8.69 12.11 -10.61
CA PHE A 347 9.52 10.92 -10.50
C PHE A 347 9.61 10.11 -11.80
N GLU A 348 8.76 10.34 -12.82
CA GLU A 348 8.89 9.67 -14.11
C GLU A 348 10.07 10.21 -14.94
N ALA A 349 10.24 11.53 -14.98
CA ALA A 349 11.37 12.18 -15.66
C ALA A 349 12.70 11.86 -14.95
N LYS A 350 12.73 12.01 -13.62
CA LYS A 350 13.94 11.78 -12.79
C LYS A 350 14.40 10.32 -12.79
N LYS A 351 13.47 9.36 -12.85
CA LYS A 351 13.78 7.93 -13.03
C LYS A 351 14.49 7.64 -14.35
N THR A 352 14.25 8.46 -15.37
CA THR A 352 14.83 8.35 -16.72
C THR A 352 16.25 8.93 -16.75
N GLU A 353 16.52 10.06 -16.11
CA GLU A 353 17.89 10.60 -15.99
C GLU A 353 18.83 9.66 -15.21
N LEU A 354 18.33 9.06 -14.13
CA LEU A 354 19.14 8.33 -13.17
C LEU A 354 19.52 6.89 -13.58
N GLU A 355 19.11 6.38 -14.76
CA GLU A 355 19.45 5.01 -15.26
C GLU A 355 20.92 4.84 -15.71
N GLN A 356 21.77 5.85 -15.59
CA GLN A 356 23.22 5.69 -15.78
C GLN A 356 23.85 4.95 -14.57
N PRO A 357 24.78 4.00 -14.78
CA PRO A 357 25.42 3.29 -13.69
C PRO A 357 26.40 4.22 -12.97
N SER A 358 25.98 4.81 -11.85
CA SER A 358 26.87 5.40 -10.86
C SER A 358 26.46 4.88 -9.46
N PRO A 359 27.40 4.40 -8.63
CA PRO A 359 27.11 3.78 -7.34
C PRO A 359 26.50 4.75 -6.30
N THR A 360 26.59 6.05 -6.52
CA THR A 360 26.06 7.11 -5.65
C THR A 360 24.54 7.30 -5.75
N ARG A 361 23.90 7.06 -6.90
CA ARG A 361 22.56 7.65 -7.19
C ARG A 361 21.34 6.74 -6.99
N ARG A 362 21.50 5.60 -6.32
CA ARG A 362 20.40 4.66 -6.00
C ARG A 362 19.69 5.02 -4.68
N SER A 363 20.42 5.65 -3.75
CA SER A 363 19.96 6.05 -2.39
C SER A 363 18.89 7.15 -2.44
N THR A 364 19.17 8.20 -3.24
CA THR A 364 18.32 9.38 -3.48
C THR A 364 16.87 9.05 -3.89
N ARG A 365 16.66 7.90 -4.55
CA ARG A 365 15.35 7.50 -5.09
C ARG A 365 14.37 6.98 -4.04
N SER A 366 14.85 6.17 -3.09
CA SER A 366 13.99 5.70 -1.98
C SER A 366 13.68 6.88 -1.08
N PHE A 367 14.73 7.64 -0.76
CA PHE A 367 14.69 8.80 0.09
C PHE A 367 13.59 9.81 -0.29
N LYS A 368 13.61 10.36 -1.52
CA LYS A 368 12.65 11.39 -1.93
C LYS A 368 11.18 10.91 -1.93
N ARG A 369 10.95 9.64 -2.29
CA ARG A 369 9.59 9.05 -2.29
C ARG A 369 9.09 8.81 -0.88
N ASP A 370 9.96 8.29 -0.01
CA ASP A 370 9.59 7.97 1.36
C ASP A 370 9.40 9.27 2.18
N ALA A 371 10.15 10.34 1.87
CA ALA A 371 9.98 11.69 2.45
C ALA A 371 8.62 12.32 2.13
N MET A 372 8.20 12.28 0.87
CA MET A 372 6.91 12.82 0.45
C MET A 372 5.73 12.04 1.08
N MET A 373 5.86 10.71 1.19
CA MET A 373 4.85 9.86 1.84
C MET A 373 4.74 10.08 3.36
N GLN A 374 5.84 10.49 4.01
CA GLN A 374 5.88 10.76 5.44
C GLN A 374 5.46 12.19 5.79
N GLY A 375 5.71 13.17 4.91
CA GLY A 375 5.18 14.54 5.04
C GLY A 375 3.67 14.55 5.21
N SER A 376 2.95 13.81 4.34
CA SER A 376 1.49 13.70 4.42
C SER A 376 0.98 13.01 5.70
N ARG A 377 1.81 12.21 6.39
CA ARG A 377 1.44 11.52 7.64
C ARG A 377 1.62 12.41 8.86
N SER A 378 2.69 13.22 8.90
CA SER A 378 3.12 14.00 10.07
C SER A 378 2.33 15.30 10.26
N ILE A 379 1.68 15.84 9.22
CA ILE A 379 0.86 17.06 9.27
C ILE A 379 -0.41 16.92 10.14
N VAL A 380 -0.70 15.74 10.69
CA VAL A 380 -1.99 15.44 11.36
C VAL A 380 -1.81 14.83 12.76
N SER A 381 -0.60 14.76 13.30
CA SER A 381 -0.29 14.04 14.55
C SER A 381 0.08 14.92 15.75
N HIS A 382 -0.20 16.22 15.75
CA HIS A 382 0.06 17.07 16.92
C HIS A 382 -1.23 17.29 17.74
N PRO A 383 -1.40 16.59 18.88
CA PRO A 383 -2.27 17.09 19.94
C PRO A 383 -1.58 18.30 20.59
N HIS A 384 -2.31 19.41 20.69
CA HIS A 384 -1.91 20.56 21.50
C HIS A 384 -1.70 20.09 22.94
N THR A 385 -0.46 20.13 23.41
CA THR A 385 -0.18 20.21 24.86
C THR A 385 0.50 21.56 25.04
N PRO A 386 -0.20 22.59 25.55
CA PRO A 386 0.46 23.82 25.97
C PRO A 386 1.27 23.58 27.26
N PRO A 387 2.28 24.42 27.53
CA PRO A 387 3.13 24.32 28.72
C PRO A 387 2.35 24.45 30.04
#